data_AF-G4TNF3-F1
#
_entry.id   AF-G4TNF3-F1
#
_cell.length_a   1.000
_cell.length_b   1.000
_cell.length_c   1.000
_cell.angle_alpha   90.00
_cell.angle_beta   90.00
_cell.angle_gamma   90.00
#
_symmetry.space_group_name_H-M   'P 1'
#
loop_
_entity.id
_entity.type
_entity.pdbx_description
1 polymer ?
#
loop_
_entity_poly.entity_id
_entity_poly.type
_entity_poly.pdbx_seq_one_letter_code
_entity_poly.pdbx_strand_id
1 'polypeptide(L)'
;MPPPPIPNKVAAPIEMDEDDEDDAIGPMPPQKAKDKIDEREYGGALLRGEGSAMAAFVQENARIPRRGEIGLSSNEIAAYENVGYVMSGSRHRRMNAVRMRKENQVISAEEKRSILKLQKEEKQRREELLKAEFKELVEEQLGSIGAAKK
;
A
#
# COMPACT_ATOMS: atom_id res chain seq x y z
N MET A 1 30.88 -26.69 37.31
CA MET A 1 29.62 -26.98 36.59
C MET A 1 29.91 -26.79 35.11
N PRO A 2 29.70 -27.81 34.26
CA PRO A 2 29.89 -27.68 32.81
C PRO A 2 28.79 -26.78 32.20
N PRO A 3 29.08 -26.07 31.09
CA PRO A 3 28.09 -25.26 30.39
C PRO A 3 26.99 -26.13 29.75
N PRO A 4 25.76 -25.62 29.59
CA PRO A 4 24.68 -26.35 28.94
C PRO A 4 24.97 -26.60 27.45
N PRO A 5 24.45 -27.71 26.87
CA PRO A 5 24.65 -28.04 25.46
C PRO A 5 23.91 -27.06 24.54
N ILE A 6 24.56 -26.67 23.45
CA ILE A 6 24.00 -25.82 22.39
C ILE A 6 23.02 -26.67 21.56
N PRO A 7 21.75 -26.24 21.36
CA PRO A 7 20.83 -26.97 20.49
C PRO A 7 21.21 -26.80 19.01
N ASN A 8 21.40 -27.92 18.32
CA ASN A 8 21.61 -28.01 16.88
C ASN A 8 20.37 -27.44 16.16
N LYS A 9 20.49 -26.25 15.55
CA LYS A 9 19.48 -25.72 14.64
C LYS A 9 19.51 -26.56 13.36
N VAL A 10 18.53 -27.44 13.24
CA VAL A 10 18.17 -28.13 12.00
C VAL A 10 18.02 -27.07 10.90
N ALA A 11 18.75 -27.26 9.81
CA ALA A 11 18.69 -26.41 8.62
C ALA A 11 17.25 -26.36 8.11
N ALA A 12 16.68 -25.16 8.06
CA ALA A 12 15.44 -24.93 7.31
C ALA A 12 15.77 -25.04 5.81
N PRO A 13 14.89 -25.65 4.99
CA PRO A 13 15.02 -25.55 3.54
C PRO A 13 14.94 -24.08 3.15
N ILE A 14 15.91 -23.64 2.35
CA ILE A 14 15.88 -22.36 1.64
C ILE A 14 14.73 -22.50 0.64
N GLU A 15 13.61 -21.81 0.87
CA GLU A 15 12.61 -21.61 -0.17
C GLU A 15 13.28 -20.74 -1.24
N MET A 16 13.56 -21.36 -2.39
CA MET A 16 13.95 -20.63 -3.57
C MET A 16 12.68 -19.97 -4.08
N ASP A 17 12.56 -18.65 -3.88
CA ASP A 17 11.70 -17.82 -4.72
C ASP A 17 12.27 -17.90 -6.13
N GLU A 18 11.77 -18.87 -6.92
CA GLU A 18 11.88 -18.87 -8.37
C GLU A 18 11.00 -17.72 -8.89
N ASP A 19 11.49 -16.50 -8.75
CA ASP A 19 11.12 -15.41 -9.67
C ASP A 19 11.74 -15.78 -11.03
N ASP A 20 11.06 -16.67 -11.75
CA ASP A 20 11.24 -16.85 -13.20
C ASP A 20 10.79 -15.55 -13.89
N GLU A 21 11.67 -14.56 -13.86
CA GLU A 21 11.55 -13.27 -14.54
C GLU A 21 12.14 -13.33 -15.98
N ASP A 22 12.39 -14.53 -16.49
CA ASP A 22 12.94 -14.77 -17.82
C ASP A 22 11.87 -15.37 -18.76
N ASP A 23 11.71 -14.76 -19.94
CA ASP A 23 10.92 -15.19 -21.12
C ASP A 23 9.45 -14.76 -21.31
N ALA A 24 9.03 -13.60 -20.79
CA ALA A 24 7.80 -12.96 -21.28
C ALA A 24 8.04 -12.15 -22.57
N ILE A 25 8.35 -12.81 -23.69
CA ILE A 25 8.48 -12.16 -25.01
C ILE A 25 7.08 -11.91 -25.60
N GLY A 26 6.62 -10.66 -25.57
CA GLY A 26 5.39 -10.20 -26.24
C GLY A 26 4.64 -9.13 -25.44
N PRO A 27 3.69 -8.39 -26.05
CA PRO A 27 2.87 -7.44 -25.32
C PRO A 27 2.05 -8.19 -24.27
N MET A 28 2.39 -7.99 -22.99
CA MET A 28 1.63 -8.56 -21.89
C MET A 28 0.20 -8.02 -21.91
N PRO A 29 -0.81 -8.87 -21.61
CA PRO A 29 -2.18 -8.39 -21.47
C PRO A 29 -2.23 -7.29 -20.40
N PRO A 30 -3.09 -6.26 -20.56
CA PRO A 30 -3.19 -5.18 -19.59
C PRO A 30 -3.43 -5.81 -18.22
N GLN A 31 -2.48 -5.61 -17.31
CA GLN A 31 -2.59 -6.08 -15.94
C GLN A 31 -3.87 -5.47 -15.37
N LYS A 32 -4.90 -6.31 -15.16
CA LYS A 32 -6.14 -5.87 -14.52
C LYS A 32 -5.72 -5.22 -13.20
N ALA A 33 -6.00 -3.92 -13.06
CA ALA A 33 -5.74 -3.22 -11.82
C ALA A 33 -6.36 -4.06 -10.70
N LYS A 34 -5.53 -4.56 -9.78
CA LYS A 34 -6.01 -5.20 -8.56
C LYS A 34 -6.61 -4.08 -7.71
N ASP A 35 -7.81 -3.62 -8.08
CA ASP A 35 -8.56 -2.60 -7.35
C ASP A 35 -9.11 -3.16 -6.04
N LYS A 36 -9.11 -4.50 -5.91
CA LYS A 36 -9.44 -5.18 -4.66
C LYS A 36 -8.24 -5.10 -3.73
N ILE A 37 -8.44 -4.29 -2.70
CA ILE A 37 -7.62 -4.20 -1.51
C ILE A 37 -7.40 -5.63 -0.97
N ASP A 38 -6.18 -6.15 -1.07
CA ASP A 38 -5.89 -7.46 -0.52
C ASP A 38 -5.62 -7.29 0.98
N GLU A 39 -6.47 -7.91 1.79
CA GLU A 39 -6.46 -7.74 3.25
C GLU A 39 -5.11 -8.11 3.89
N ARG A 40 -4.34 -8.93 3.18
CA ARG A 40 -3.00 -9.37 3.53
C ARG A 40 -1.96 -8.25 3.47
N GLU A 41 -2.19 -7.22 2.66
CA GLU A 41 -1.28 -6.06 2.51
C GLU A 41 -1.19 -5.22 3.78
N TYR A 42 -2.23 -5.26 4.62
CA TYR A 42 -2.22 -4.57 5.92
C TYR A 42 -1.48 -5.33 7.02
N GLY A 43 -0.98 -6.55 6.74
CA GLY A 43 -0.16 -7.35 7.66
C GLY A 43 -0.95 -8.16 8.70
N GLY A 44 -0.35 -9.25 9.20
CA GLY A 44 -1.04 -10.28 10.01
C GLY A 44 -1.39 -9.91 11.46
N ALA A 45 -1.24 -8.65 11.88
CA ALA A 45 -1.52 -8.20 13.24
C ALA A 45 -2.93 -7.57 13.40
N LEU A 46 -3.64 -7.35 12.30
CA LEU A 46 -5.04 -6.94 12.29
C LEU A 46 -5.96 -8.16 12.23
N LEU A 47 -7.16 -8.04 12.82
CA LEU A 47 -8.20 -9.04 12.65
C LEU A 47 -8.73 -8.99 11.22
N ARG A 48 -9.35 -10.10 10.81
CA ARG A 48 -9.97 -10.19 9.49
C ARG A 48 -11.05 -9.11 9.31
N GLY A 49 -10.92 -8.27 8.29
CA GLY A 49 -11.79 -7.15 7.94
C GLY A 49 -11.48 -5.85 8.69
N GLU A 50 -10.59 -5.87 9.70
CA GLU A 50 -10.27 -4.69 10.50
C GLU A 50 -9.46 -3.68 9.67
N GLY A 51 -8.46 -4.14 8.91
CA GLY A 51 -7.61 -3.28 8.08
C GLY A 51 -8.37 -2.55 6.99
N SER A 52 -9.21 -3.27 6.25
CA SER A 52 -10.05 -2.67 5.19
C SER A 52 -11.03 -1.64 5.74
N ALA A 53 -11.63 -1.90 6.91
CA ALA A 53 -12.53 -0.93 7.55
C ALA A 53 -11.78 0.32 8.00
N MET A 54 -10.59 0.17 8.60
CA MET A 54 -9.75 1.31 9.01
C MET A 54 -9.26 2.13 7.80
N ALA A 55 -8.91 1.47 6.70
CA ALA A 55 -8.44 2.14 5.48
C ALA A 55 -9.50 3.08 4.89
N ALA A 56 -10.78 2.71 4.92
CA ALA A 56 -11.86 3.59 4.47
C ALA A 56 -11.89 4.91 5.24
N PHE A 57 -11.75 4.88 6.57
CA PHE A 57 -11.69 6.09 7.38
C PHE A 57 -10.43 6.91 7.11
N VAL A 58 -9.27 6.26 6.85
CA VAL A 58 -8.03 6.96 6.48
C VAL A 58 -8.19 7.68 5.13
N GLN A 59 -8.82 7.06 4.15
CA GLN A 59 -9.10 7.67 2.85
C GLN A 59 -10.06 8.86 2.96
N GLU A 60 -11.03 8.79 3.88
CA GLU A 60 -11.93 9.91 4.21
C GLU A 60 -11.29 10.97 5.12
N ASN A 61 -10.00 10.80 5.49
CA ASN A 61 -9.30 11.62 6.48
C ASN A 61 -10.08 11.77 7.79
N ALA A 62 -10.82 10.73 8.15
CA ALA A 62 -11.70 10.66 9.30
C ALA A 62 -11.01 9.92 10.45
N ARG A 63 -11.38 10.30 11.68
CA ARG A 63 -10.86 9.67 12.90
C ARG A 63 -11.39 8.24 13.00
N ILE A 64 -10.49 7.26 13.13
CA ILE A 64 -10.85 5.85 13.31
C ILE A 64 -11.63 5.68 14.63
N PRO A 65 -12.87 5.16 14.61
CA PRO A 65 -13.71 5.04 15.81
C PRO A 65 -13.11 4.11 16.87
N ARG A 66 -13.08 4.55 18.13
CA ARG A 66 -12.67 3.72 19.28
C ARG A 66 -13.86 3.05 19.97
N ARG A 67 -13.60 2.06 20.82
CA ARG A 67 -14.65 1.38 21.60
C ARG A 67 -15.37 2.38 22.52
N GLY A 68 -16.67 2.58 22.28
CA GLY A 68 -17.51 3.55 23.00
C GLY A 68 -17.70 4.88 22.27
N GLU A 69 -17.14 5.03 21.07
CA GLU A 69 -17.35 6.18 20.18
C GLU A 69 -18.29 5.86 19.02
N ILE A 70 -18.75 4.60 18.92
CA ILE A 70 -19.72 4.16 17.91
C ILE A 70 -21.03 4.93 18.13
N GLY A 71 -21.41 5.76 17.16
CA GLY A 71 -22.60 6.60 17.21
C GLY A 71 -22.33 8.08 17.48
N LEU A 72 -21.06 8.48 17.70
CA LEU A 72 -20.63 9.88 17.71
C LEU A 72 -19.86 10.20 16.44
N SER A 73 -20.07 11.39 15.88
CA SER A 73 -19.27 11.90 14.77
C SER A 73 -17.87 12.30 15.22
N SER A 74 -16.90 12.31 14.30
CA SER A 74 -15.53 12.73 14.59
C SER A 74 -15.46 14.15 15.18
N ASN A 75 -16.34 15.05 14.74
CA ASN A 75 -16.40 16.43 15.19
C ASN A 75 -16.90 16.54 16.64
N GLU A 76 -17.93 15.77 17.01
CA GLU A 76 -18.44 15.73 18.39
C GLU A 76 -17.36 15.23 19.35
N ILE A 77 -16.62 14.18 18.95
CA ILE A 77 -15.56 13.64 19.79
C ILE A 77 -14.43 14.65 19.99
N ALA A 78 -14.03 15.37 18.94
CA ALA A 78 -13.04 16.43 19.04
C ALA A 78 -13.51 17.56 19.97
N ALA A 79 -14.79 17.93 19.93
CA ALA A 79 -15.37 18.92 20.82
C ALA A 79 -15.31 18.46 22.29
N TYR A 80 -15.66 17.20 22.58
CA TYR A 80 -15.57 16.65 23.94
C TYR A 80 -14.11 16.58 24.44
N GLU A 81 -13.17 16.13 23.60
CA GLU A 81 -11.74 16.10 23.95
C GLU A 81 -11.20 17.52 24.23
N ASN A 82 -11.61 18.53 23.46
CA ASN A 82 -11.22 19.93 23.66
C ASN A 82 -11.71 20.52 24.99
N VAL A 83 -12.92 20.14 25.44
CA VAL A 83 -13.46 20.58 26.74
C VAL A 83 -12.82 19.83 27.92
N GLY A 84 -12.00 18.79 27.64
CA GLY A 84 -11.25 18.04 28.64
C GLY A 84 -11.88 16.69 29.03
N TYR A 85 -12.91 16.23 28.30
CA TYR A 85 -13.40 14.87 28.46
C TYR A 85 -12.37 13.88 27.91
N VAL A 86 -12.19 12.78 28.64
CA VAL A 86 -11.26 11.71 28.23
C VAL A 86 -12.07 10.52 27.71
N MET A 87 -11.88 10.18 26.44
CA MET A 87 -12.61 9.07 25.81
C MET A 87 -12.22 7.72 26.43
N SER A 88 -13.16 6.77 26.38
CA SER A 88 -12.98 5.42 26.90
C SER A 88 -11.76 4.74 26.28
N GLY A 89 -10.91 4.15 27.11
CA GLY A 89 -9.67 3.49 26.68
C GLY A 89 -8.47 4.40 26.45
N SER A 90 -8.63 5.74 26.40
CA SER A 90 -7.51 6.68 26.22
C SER A 90 -6.52 6.68 27.41
N ARG A 91 -7.01 6.41 28.63
CA ARG A 91 -6.17 6.35 29.85
C ARG A 91 -5.32 5.09 29.97
N HIS A 92 -5.62 4.02 29.22
CA HIS A 92 -4.92 2.75 29.31
C HIS A 92 -3.68 2.74 28.42
N ARG A 93 -2.49 3.00 28.98
CA ARG A 93 -1.23 3.09 28.21
C ARG A 93 -0.97 1.89 27.29
N ARG A 94 -1.09 0.65 27.81
CA ARG A 94 -0.80 -0.57 27.04
C ARG A 94 -1.79 -0.77 25.89
N MET A 95 -3.07 -0.56 26.13
CA MET A 95 -4.10 -0.69 25.10
C MET A 95 -3.98 0.43 24.06
N ASN A 96 -3.71 1.66 24.51
CA ASN A 96 -3.54 2.81 23.63
C ASN A 96 -2.33 2.59 22.70
N ALA A 97 -1.23 2.03 23.20
CA ALA A 97 -0.08 1.68 22.38
C ALA A 97 -0.41 0.61 21.32
N VAL A 98 -1.17 -0.43 21.69
CA VAL A 98 -1.62 -1.47 20.74
C VAL A 98 -2.53 -0.87 19.67
N ARG A 99 -3.44 0.03 20.06
CA ARG A 99 -4.31 0.77 19.14
C ARG A 99 -3.50 1.62 18.17
N MET A 100 -2.63 2.48 18.67
CA MET A 100 -1.75 3.32 17.83
C MET A 100 -0.91 2.49 16.88
N ARG A 101 -0.39 1.34 17.33
CA ARG A 101 0.35 0.42 16.46
C ARG A 101 -0.51 -0.09 15.31
N LYS A 102 -1.74 -0.53 15.58
CA LYS A 102 -2.67 -1.00 14.53
C LYS A 102 -3.06 0.12 13.57
N GLU A 103 -3.34 1.31 14.09
CA GLU A 103 -3.66 2.49 13.26
C GLU A 103 -2.49 2.87 12.36
N ASN A 104 -1.29 2.97 12.92
CA ASN A 104 -0.08 3.27 12.15
C ASN A 104 0.22 2.20 11.11
N GLN A 105 -0.06 0.92 11.40
CA GLN A 105 0.13 -0.17 10.43
C GLN A 105 -0.75 0.02 9.18
N VAL A 106 -2.01 0.42 9.37
CA VAL A 106 -2.92 0.70 8.25
C VAL A 106 -2.50 1.98 7.52
N ILE A 107 -2.16 3.04 8.26
CA ILE A 107 -1.71 4.31 7.70
C ILE A 107 -0.45 4.11 6.86
N SER A 108 0.59 3.46 7.40
CA SER A 108 1.83 3.22 6.66
C SER A 108 1.64 2.35 5.41
N ALA A 109 0.71 1.39 5.46
CA ALA A 109 0.36 0.59 4.29
C ALA A 109 -0.36 1.42 3.21
N GLU A 110 -1.36 2.22 3.60
CA GLU A 110 -2.08 3.12 2.69
C GLU A 110 -1.17 4.23 2.13
N GLU A 111 -0.29 4.82 2.94
CA GLU A 111 0.70 5.81 2.51
C GLU A 111 1.67 5.22 1.49
N LYS A 112 2.24 4.04 1.78
CA LYS A 112 3.14 3.34 0.85
C LYS A 112 2.42 3.04 -0.47
N ARG A 113 1.16 2.59 -0.40
CA ARG A 113 0.33 2.32 -1.58
C ARG A 113 0.03 3.59 -2.37
N SER A 114 -0.29 4.68 -1.69
CA SER A 114 -0.54 6.00 -2.31
C SER A 114 0.71 6.48 -3.06
N ILE A 115 1.89 6.38 -2.45
CA ILE A 115 3.17 6.74 -3.09
C ILE A 115 3.42 5.88 -4.34
N LEU A 116 3.26 4.56 -4.24
CA LEU A 116 3.47 3.65 -5.38
C LEU A 116 2.47 3.91 -6.52
N LYS A 117 1.21 4.25 -6.19
CA LYS A 117 0.21 4.63 -7.18
C LYS A 117 0.62 5.90 -7.92
N LEU A 118 1.07 6.92 -7.19
CA LEU A 118 1.57 8.17 -7.78
C LEU A 118 2.79 7.94 -8.66
N GLN A 119 3.75 7.12 -8.23
CA GLN A 119 4.93 6.77 -9.04
C GLN A 119 4.54 6.03 -10.34
N LYS A 120 3.55 5.15 -10.26
CA LYS A 120 3.03 4.43 -11.44
C LYS A 120 2.34 5.39 -12.41
N GLU A 121 1.52 6.31 -11.91
CA GLU A 121 0.86 7.34 -12.72
C GLU A 121 1.88 8.27 -13.39
N GLU A 122 2.93 8.68 -12.67
CA GLU A 122 4.02 9.48 -13.22
C GLU A 122 4.79 8.73 -14.32
N LYS A 123 5.12 7.45 -14.09
CA LYS A 123 5.78 6.60 -15.08
C LYS A 123 4.91 6.43 -16.33
N GLN A 124 3.62 6.18 -16.17
CA GLN A 124 2.68 6.06 -17.30
C GLN A 124 2.61 7.35 -18.11
N ARG A 125 2.50 8.50 -17.44
CA ARG A 125 2.51 9.81 -18.11
C ARG A 125 3.81 10.05 -18.88
N ARG A 126 4.96 9.66 -18.31
CA ARG A 126 6.26 9.75 -18.99
C ARG A 126 6.35 8.84 -20.19
N GLU A 127 5.85 7.60 -20.08
CA GLU A 127 5.80 6.66 -21.20
C GLU A 127 4.84 7.12 -22.31
N GLU A 128 3.73 7.76 -21.98
CA GLU A 128 2.80 8.34 -22.96
C GLU A 128 3.44 9.46 -23.76
N LEU A 129 4.16 10.37 -23.09
CA LEU A 129 4.93 11.43 -23.76
C LEU A 129 6.00 10.83 -24.67
N LEU A 130 6.78 9.87 -24.16
CA LEU A 130 7.82 9.20 -24.96
C LEU A 130 7.24 8.46 -26.17
N LYS A 131 6.06 7.82 -26.02
CA LYS A 131 5.34 7.18 -27.14
C LYS A 131 4.87 8.19 -28.18
N ALA A 132 4.45 9.39 -27.76
CA ALA A 132 4.07 10.45 -28.67
C ALA A 132 5.27 10.99 -29.46
N GLU A 133 6.37 11.31 -28.77
CA GLU A 133 7.63 11.76 -29.38
C GLU A 133 8.19 10.72 -30.36
N PHE A 134 8.16 9.43 -29.98
CA PHE A 134 8.64 8.36 -30.85
C PHE A 134 7.77 8.18 -32.10
N LYS A 135 6.45 8.33 -31.99
CA LYS A 135 5.55 8.28 -33.15
C LYS A 135 5.85 9.41 -34.14
N GLU A 136 6.06 10.63 -33.64
CA GLU A 136 6.39 11.78 -34.49
C GLU A 136 7.71 11.55 -35.25
N LEU A 137 8.75 11.07 -34.55
CA LEU A 137 10.06 10.77 -35.18
C LEU A 137 9.96 9.65 -36.23
N VAL A 138 9.14 8.62 -35.98
CA VAL A 138 8.91 7.54 -36.95
C VAL A 138 8.12 8.03 -38.16
N GLU A 139 7.11 8.88 -37.97
CA GLU A 139 6.37 9.50 -39.06
C GLU A 139 7.26 10.42 -39.91
N GLU A 140 8.14 11.20 -39.28
CA GLU A 140 9.13 12.03 -39.98
C GLU A 140 10.12 11.17 -40.79
N GLN A 141 10.64 10.09 -40.20
CA GLN A 141 11.59 9.19 -40.87
C GLN A 141 10.93 8.38 -41.99
N LEU A 142 9.69 7.93 -41.83
CA LEU A 142 8.93 7.27 -42.90
C LEU A 142 8.56 8.25 -44.02
N GLY A 143 8.21 9.48 -43.67
CA GLY A 143 7.95 10.57 -44.62
C GLY A 143 9.19 10.94 -45.44
N SER A 144 10.36 11.01 -44.82
CA SER A 144 11.63 11.31 -45.49
C SER A 144 12.09 10.16 -46.39
N ILE A 145 11.94 8.91 -45.96
CA ILE A 145 12.25 7.71 -46.76
C ILE A 145 11.30 7.59 -47.98
N GLY A 146 10.03 7.95 -47.81
CA GLY A 146 9.06 8.00 -48.91
C GLY A 146 9.36 9.09 -49.96
N ALA A 147 9.90 10.24 -49.52
CA ALA A 147 10.29 11.33 -50.40
C ALA A 147 11.59 11.06 -51.19
N ALA A 148 12.54 10.32 -50.63
CA ALA A 148 13.81 9.97 -51.29
C ALA A 148 13.67 8.94 -52.43
N LYS A 149 12.47 8.37 -52.64
CA LYS A 149 12.20 7.32 -53.64
C LYS A 149 11.42 7.80 -54.87
N LYS A 150 11.29 9.11 -55.08
CA LYS A 150 10.68 9.72 -56.28
C LYS A 150 11.72 10.47 -57.11
#